data_AF-A0A517XWG9-F1
#
_entry.id   AF-A0A517XWG9-F1
#
_cell.length_a   1.000
_cell.length_b   1.000
_cell.length_c   1.000
_cell.angle_alpha   90.00
_cell.angle_beta   90.00
_cell.angle_gamma   90.00
#
_symmetry.space_group_name_H-M   'P 1'
#
loop_
_entity.id
_entity.type
_entity.pdbx_description
1 polymer ?
#
loop_
_entity_poly.entity_id
_entity_poly.type
_entity_poly.pdbx_seq_one_letter_code
_entity_poly.pdbx_strand_id
1 'polypeptide(L)'
;MDRIEWAERSYRQIVPAPDAGWAEVPVRRLEVWLRDAVAPLVAEYVRRTRFQDLAAWPLRALRPGSGSPARAALEAVDESLVGCAKTVQTALRSTRVRRALEHGVLPEPVVTSQTSLVGGDGTHPLLRQTERIHPLPVMEAQVEGVARRFWADLVNPEDYWRPSPRWLLAEGLQTVSSGELVASLNPELHRVGDFITRCLERRVTLLVEELRGAGHAILAASRPLGPRAPKATALIPSTLAQLEARVRALYASCWPEPEGAYRDSCVTLVQAYVAYHPDPHVEWLGDASAESALGGHVFRHNVSHARKLEVTDRVAAALADLRRMYAEEPPGQSALDEAVASGGLVVAEALPQAFWSGKPLTVAWHRHPMPWKLLLLLARKARFHTHVVELDVYEDDVSESAMATLLGRLKKLLPPELRKAIVPGPEPRSYRLDLPPRLVHLVDVSDPHSRRQFP
;
A
#
# COMPACT_ATOMS: atom_id res chain seq x y z
N MET A 1 -4.05 29.90 -5.39
CA MET A 1 -2.82 29.40 -4.74
C MET A 1 -2.97 27.90 -4.62
N ASP A 2 -1.96 27.13 -5.01
CA ASP A 2 -1.98 25.66 -4.90
C ASP A 2 -2.17 25.28 -3.42
N ARG A 3 -3.21 24.50 -3.11
CA ARG A 3 -3.52 24.09 -1.72
C ARG A 3 -2.37 23.26 -1.12
N ILE A 4 -1.63 22.52 -1.95
CA ILE A 4 -0.44 21.78 -1.50
C ILE A 4 0.65 22.76 -1.07
N GLU A 5 0.94 23.77 -1.90
CA GLU A 5 1.96 24.79 -1.60
C GLU A 5 1.62 25.56 -0.32
N TRP A 6 0.33 25.88 -0.11
CA TRP A 6 -0.11 26.51 1.12
C TRP A 6 0.12 25.60 2.34
N ALA A 7 -0.27 24.32 2.27
CA ALA A 7 -0.06 23.37 3.36
C ALA A 7 1.43 23.18 3.70
N GLU A 8 2.30 23.07 2.69
CA GLU A 8 3.75 23.01 2.87
C GLU A 8 4.30 24.29 3.53
N ARG A 9 3.84 25.47 3.09
CA ARG A 9 4.29 26.75 3.64
C ARG A 9 3.85 26.92 5.09
N SER A 10 2.60 26.56 5.40
CA SER A 10 2.09 26.56 6.78
C SER A 10 2.89 25.63 7.68
N TYR A 11 3.30 24.46 7.19
CA TYR A 11 4.18 23.55 7.94
C TYR A 11 5.50 24.24 8.31
N ARG A 12 6.19 24.85 7.34
CA ARG A 12 7.47 25.55 7.55
C ARG A 12 7.39 26.72 8.54
N GLN A 13 6.21 27.31 8.73
CA GLN A 13 5.99 28.37 9.72
C GLN A 13 5.78 27.83 11.14
N ILE A 14 5.43 26.55 11.27
CA ILE A 14 5.16 25.90 12.56
C ILE A 14 6.40 25.20 13.09
N VAL A 15 7.14 24.52 12.21
CA VAL A 15 8.32 23.73 12.60
C VAL A 15 9.44 24.68 13.07
N PRO A 16 9.98 24.47 14.27
CA PRO A 16 11.10 25.28 14.75
C PRO A 16 12.37 24.99 13.93
N ALA A 17 13.36 25.88 14.02
CA ALA A 17 14.63 25.67 13.33
C ALA A 17 15.32 24.37 13.82
N PRO A 18 16.15 23.71 12.99
CA PRO A 18 16.76 22.40 13.32
C PRO A 18 17.59 22.38 14.62
N ASP A 19 18.04 23.55 15.08
CA ASP A 19 18.84 23.78 16.27
C ASP A 19 18.01 24.12 17.53
N ALA A 20 16.70 24.31 17.40
CA ALA A 20 15.81 24.58 18.52
C ALA A 20 15.67 23.36 19.45
N GLY A 21 15.59 23.62 20.75
CA GLY A 21 15.46 22.55 21.75
C GLY A 21 14.13 21.79 21.65
N TRP A 22 14.16 20.48 21.97
CA TRP A 22 13.00 19.58 21.94
C TRP A 22 11.78 19.99 22.79
N ALA A 23 11.93 20.96 23.68
CA ALA A 23 10.85 21.51 24.51
C ALA A 23 9.93 22.47 23.74
N GLU A 24 10.35 22.95 22.57
CA GLU A 24 9.67 24.03 21.83
C GLU A 24 8.71 23.54 20.73
N VAL A 25 8.60 22.21 20.53
CA VAL A 25 7.76 21.67 19.45
C VAL A 25 6.29 21.99 19.68
N PRO A 26 5.62 22.74 18.79
CA PRO A 26 4.26 23.20 19.01
C PRO A 26 3.24 22.15 18.56
N VAL A 27 3.16 21.02 19.28
CA VAL A 27 2.30 19.85 18.96
C VAL A 27 0.87 20.28 18.60
N ARG A 28 0.25 21.16 19.38
CA ARG A 28 -1.11 21.67 19.10
C ARG A 28 -1.21 22.37 17.73
N ARG A 29 -0.19 23.14 17.32
CA ARG A 29 -0.16 23.79 16.01
C ARG A 29 0.02 22.78 14.89
N LEU A 30 0.81 21.73 15.12
CA LEU A 30 0.97 20.62 14.17
C LEU A 30 -0.33 19.83 13.99
N GLU A 31 -1.06 19.54 15.07
CA GLU A 31 -2.38 18.91 15.01
C GLU A 31 -3.40 19.79 14.28
N VAL A 32 -3.37 21.10 14.52
CA VAL A 32 -4.19 22.09 13.77
C VAL A 32 -3.83 22.09 12.29
N TRP A 33 -2.54 22.03 11.94
CA TRP A 33 -2.10 21.93 10.54
C TRP A 33 -2.57 20.64 9.87
N LEU A 34 -2.45 19.50 10.56
CA LEU A 34 -2.95 18.21 10.04
C LEU A 34 -4.46 18.24 9.80
N ARG A 35 -5.22 18.83 10.73
CA ARG A 35 -6.68 18.94 10.65
C ARG A 35 -7.17 19.95 9.63
N ASP A 36 -6.59 21.13 9.60
CA ASP A 36 -7.15 22.28 8.87
C ASP A 36 -6.49 22.48 7.50
N ALA A 37 -5.29 21.94 7.29
CA ALA A 37 -4.58 22.03 6.02
C ALA A 37 -4.43 20.68 5.31
N VAL A 38 -3.95 19.65 5.99
CA VAL A 38 -3.64 18.37 5.35
C VAL A 38 -4.90 17.55 5.07
N ALA A 39 -5.75 17.31 6.07
CA ALA A 39 -6.91 16.44 5.91
C ALA A 39 -7.90 16.92 4.82
N PRO A 40 -8.26 18.21 4.70
CA PRO A 40 -9.16 18.69 3.64
C PRO A 40 -8.52 18.58 2.25
N LEU A 41 -7.22 18.86 2.16
CA LEU A 41 -6.46 18.69 0.91
C LEU A 41 -6.49 17.21 0.49
N VAL A 42 -6.14 16.29 1.39
CA VAL A 42 -6.13 14.85 1.09
C VAL A 42 -7.54 14.34 0.75
N ALA A 43 -8.61 14.92 1.33
CA ALA A 43 -10.00 14.60 0.99
C ALA A 43 -10.32 14.79 -0.50
N GLU A 44 -9.64 15.71 -1.19
CA GLU A 44 -9.77 15.89 -2.65
C GLU A 44 -9.05 14.78 -3.42
N TYR A 45 -7.89 14.35 -2.93
CA TYR A 45 -7.04 13.36 -3.61
C TYR A 45 -7.49 11.91 -3.37
N VAL A 46 -8.06 11.58 -2.21
CA VAL A 46 -8.58 10.23 -1.92
C VAL A 46 -9.72 9.83 -2.86
N ARG A 47 -10.30 10.76 -3.60
CA ARG A 47 -11.31 10.50 -4.64
C ARG A 47 -10.71 10.20 -6.02
N ARG A 48 -9.41 10.47 -6.21
CA ARG A 48 -8.71 10.24 -7.48
C ARG A 48 -8.22 8.80 -7.54
N THR A 49 -8.51 8.12 -8.64
CA THR A 49 -8.19 6.70 -8.83
C THR A 49 -6.70 6.42 -8.68
N ARG A 50 -5.82 7.26 -9.25
CA ARG A 50 -4.36 7.08 -9.14
C ARG A 50 -3.88 7.08 -7.68
N PHE A 51 -4.37 8.03 -6.88
CA PHE A 51 -4.04 8.10 -5.46
C PHE A 51 -4.55 6.86 -4.71
N GLN A 52 -5.79 6.43 -4.98
CA GLN A 52 -6.36 5.20 -4.39
C GLN A 52 -5.55 3.97 -4.78
N ASP A 53 -5.15 3.85 -6.05
CA ASP A 53 -4.42 2.69 -6.56
C ASP A 53 -3.05 2.58 -5.91
N LEU A 54 -2.33 3.70 -5.73
CA LEU A 54 -1.08 3.74 -5.00
C LEU A 54 -1.30 3.40 -3.53
N ALA A 55 -2.19 4.11 -2.83
CA ALA A 55 -2.41 3.90 -1.41
C ALA A 55 -2.97 2.51 -1.05
N ALA A 56 -3.74 1.87 -1.95
CA ALA A 56 -4.26 0.51 -1.77
C ALA A 56 -3.34 -0.56 -2.37
N TRP A 57 -2.26 -0.18 -3.06
CA TRP A 57 -1.34 -1.13 -3.69
C TRP A 57 -0.88 -2.25 -2.76
N PRO A 58 -0.43 -2.02 -1.50
CA PRO A 58 0.07 -3.13 -0.70
C PRO A 58 -1.05 -4.09 -0.29
N LEU A 59 -2.28 -3.60 -0.13
CA LEU A 59 -3.47 -4.40 0.17
C LEU A 59 -3.96 -5.21 -1.04
N ARG A 60 -3.71 -4.74 -2.27
CA ARG A 60 -4.17 -5.38 -3.51
C ARG A 60 -3.10 -6.28 -4.12
N ALA A 61 -1.90 -5.74 -4.31
CA ALA A 61 -0.80 -6.40 -4.99
C ALA A 61 -0.25 -7.57 -4.15
N LEU A 62 -0.11 -7.42 -2.83
CA LEU A 62 0.47 -8.47 -1.97
C LEU A 62 -0.55 -9.47 -1.42
N ARG A 63 -1.86 -9.24 -1.68
CA ARG A 63 -2.94 -10.14 -1.26
C ARG A 63 -2.76 -11.55 -1.84
N PRO A 64 -3.02 -12.60 -1.06
CA PRO A 64 -3.09 -13.96 -1.58
C PRO A 64 -4.02 -14.06 -2.80
N GLY A 65 -3.53 -14.68 -3.88
CA GLY A 65 -4.31 -14.89 -5.11
C GLY A 65 -4.49 -13.66 -6.00
N SER A 66 -3.81 -12.53 -5.74
CA SER A 66 -3.93 -11.31 -6.56
C SER A 66 -3.42 -11.47 -8.00
N GLY A 67 -2.57 -12.46 -8.27
CA GLY A 67 -1.91 -12.65 -9.57
C GLY A 67 -0.91 -11.55 -9.93
N SER A 68 -0.57 -10.65 -8.99
CA SER A 68 0.38 -9.57 -9.25
C SER A 68 1.83 -10.10 -9.33
N PRO A 69 2.73 -9.41 -10.05
CA PRO A 69 4.17 -9.75 -10.05
C PRO A 69 4.79 -9.75 -8.65
N ALA A 70 4.40 -8.81 -7.78
CA ALA A 70 4.89 -8.72 -6.42
C ALA A 70 4.44 -9.92 -5.57
N ARG A 71 3.19 -10.38 -5.74
CA ARG A 71 2.71 -11.59 -5.07
C ARG A 71 3.42 -12.84 -5.55
N ALA A 72 3.64 -12.98 -6.85
CA ALA A 72 4.39 -14.11 -7.39
C ALA A 72 5.84 -14.13 -6.87
N ALA A 73 6.48 -12.96 -6.75
CA ALA A 73 7.81 -12.85 -6.13
C ALA A 73 7.80 -13.24 -4.65
N LEU A 74 6.76 -12.86 -3.91
CA LEU A 74 6.58 -13.22 -2.51
C LEU A 74 6.40 -14.73 -2.32
N GLU A 75 5.57 -15.36 -3.14
CA GLU A 75 5.35 -16.82 -3.11
C GLU A 75 6.64 -17.56 -3.42
N ALA A 76 7.44 -17.08 -4.37
CA ALA A 76 8.77 -17.65 -4.65
C ALA A 76 9.74 -17.53 -3.47
N VAL A 77 9.65 -16.45 -2.67
CA VAL A 77 10.43 -16.29 -1.43
C VAL A 77 9.92 -17.24 -0.36
N ASP A 78 8.60 -17.35 -0.15
CA ASP A 78 7.97 -18.30 0.80
C ASP A 78 8.43 -19.74 0.52
N GLU A 79 8.33 -20.19 -0.72
CA GLU A 79 8.79 -21.51 -1.16
C GLU A 79 10.30 -21.70 -0.93
N SER A 80 11.11 -20.68 -1.24
CA SER A 80 12.57 -20.74 -1.08
C SER A 80 12.98 -20.77 0.39
N LEU A 81 12.27 -20.07 1.28
CA LEU A 81 12.49 -20.12 2.73
C LEU A 81 12.26 -21.54 3.24
N VAL A 82 11.13 -22.15 2.89
CA VAL A 82 10.79 -23.52 3.29
C VAL A 82 11.79 -24.53 2.71
N GLY A 83 12.15 -24.40 1.43
CA GLY A 83 13.11 -25.28 0.75
C GLY A 83 14.51 -25.20 1.34
N CYS A 84 14.99 -23.99 1.63
CA CYS A 84 16.27 -23.77 2.30
C CYS A 84 16.25 -24.33 3.73
N ALA A 85 15.18 -24.07 4.49
CA ALA A 85 15.01 -24.61 5.85
C ALA A 85 15.03 -26.14 5.88
N LYS A 86 14.37 -26.82 4.94
CA LYS A 86 14.42 -28.29 4.82
C LYS A 86 15.82 -28.83 4.54
N THR A 87 16.59 -28.12 3.70
CA THR A 87 17.99 -28.46 3.42
C THR A 87 18.84 -28.34 4.68
N VAL A 88 18.73 -27.21 5.39
CA VAL A 88 19.42 -26.95 6.66
C VAL A 88 19.00 -27.98 7.73
N GLN A 89 17.71 -28.25 7.87
CA GLN A 89 17.16 -29.25 8.80
C GLN A 89 17.71 -30.66 8.52
N THR A 90 17.80 -31.06 7.25
CA THR A 90 18.34 -32.37 6.86
C THR A 90 19.81 -32.51 7.27
N ALA A 91 20.59 -31.44 7.12
CA ALA A 91 21.96 -31.39 7.60
C ALA A 91 22.05 -31.44 9.14
N LEU A 92 21.20 -30.69 9.86
CA LEU A 92 21.15 -30.69 11.34
C LEU A 92 20.80 -32.06 11.92
N ARG A 93 19.88 -32.80 11.28
CA ARG A 93 19.49 -34.15 11.70
C ARG A 93 20.60 -35.20 11.58
N SER A 94 21.71 -34.89 10.92
CA SER A 94 22.88 -35.76 10.91
C SER A 94 23.54 -35.81 12.28
N THR A 95 23.61 -37.01 12.87
CA THR A 95 24.29 -37.25 14.15
C THR A 95 25.73 -36.71 14.17
N ARG A 96 26.43 -36.73 13.02
CA ARG A 96 27.82 -36.24 12.94
C ARG A 96 27.89 -34.72 13.03
N VAL A 97 27.02 -34.01 12.31
CA VAL A 97 26.96 -32.54 12.32
C VAL A 97 26.47 -32.06 13.68
N ARG A 98 25.41 -32.70 14.21
CA ARG A 98 24.88 -32.39 15.53
C ARG A 98 25.94 -32.52 16.62
N ARG A 99 26.68 -33.64 16.67
CA ARG A 99 27.79 -33.80 17.61
C ARG A 99 28.84 -32.71 17.42
N ALA A 100 29.24 -32.41 16.19
CA ALA A 100 30.22 -31.36 15.94
C ALA A 100 29.75 -29.98 16.43
N LEU A 101 28.46 -29.67 16.30
CA LEU A 101 27.85 -28.45 16.83
C LEU A 101 27.81 -28.44 18.37
N GLU A 102 27.43 -29.55 19.00
CA GLU A 102 27.42 -29.69 20.48
C GLU A 102 28.81 -29.47 21.11
N HIS A 103 29.89 -29.82 20.40
CA HIS A 103 31.26 -29.60 20.89
C HIS A 103 31.81 -28.22 20.54
N GLY A 104 31.28 -27.57 19.49
CA GLY A 104 31.78 -26.30 18.96
C GLY A 104 31.07 -25.07 19.49
N VAL A 105 29.82 -25.20 19.97
CA VAL A 105 29.01 -24.06 20.39
C VAL A 105 28.91 -24.02 21.91
N LEU A 106 29.50 -23.00 22.52
CA LEU A 106 29.46 -22.80 23.97
C LEU A 106 28.09 -22.23 24.40
N PRO A 107 27.55 -22.62 25.57
CA PRO A 107 26.35 -22.01 26.12
C PRO A 107 26.53 -20.51 26.34
N GLU A 108 25.54 -19.72 25.92
CA GLU A 108 25.57 -18.27 26.05
C GLU A 108 24.72 -17.81 27.25
N PRO A 109 25.15 -16.76 27.99
CA PRO A 109 24.35 -16.18 29.06
C PRO A 109 23.17 -15.39 28.47
N VAL A 110 21.95 -15.88 28.72
CA VAL A 110 20.69 -15.24 28.32
C VAL A 110 19.97 -14.71 29.56
N VAL A 111 19.41 -13.52 29.47
CA VAL A 111 18.59 -12.93 30.54
C VAL A 111 17.22 -13.56 30.51
N THR A 112 16.86 -14.29 31.56
CA THR A 112 15.56 -14.98 31.65
C THR A 112 14.51 -14.16 32.36
N SER A 113 14.93 -13.33 33.32
CA SER A 113 14.06 -12.33 33.94
C SER A 113 14.84 -11.09 34.36
N GLN A 114 14.18 -9.94 34.27
CA GLN A 114 14.68 -8.67 34.76
C GLN A 114 13.56 -7.98 35.54
N THR A 115 13.77 -7.80 36.84
CA THR A 115 12.83 -7.08 37.71
C THR A 115 13.47 -5.78 38.17
N SER A 116 12.86 -4.66 37.79
CA SER A 116 13.24 -3.34 38.30
C SER A 116 12.33 -3.03 39.49
N LEU A 117 12.90 -2.94 40.69
CA LEU A 117 12.17 -2.46 41.86
C LEU A 117 12.26 -0.93 41.88
N VAL A 118 11.13 -0.25 42.02
CA VAL A 118 11.08 1.22 42.12
C VAL A 118 11.06 1.58 43.60
N GLY A 119 12.21 2.03 44.13
CA GLY A 119 12.34 2.58 45.48
C GLY A 119 11.93 4.07 45.55
N GLY A 120 11.47 4.52 46.72
CA GLY A 120 11.03 5.91 46.96
C GLY A 120 12.14 6.97 46.92
N ASP A 121 13.39 6.55 46.82
CA ASP A 121 14.62 7.34 46.72
C ASP A 121 15.15 7.46 45.29
N GLY A 122 14.43 6.91 44.29
CA GLY A 122 14.81 6.98 42.88
C GLY A 122 15.96 6.06 42.48
N THR A 123 16.44 5.19 43.39
CA THR A 123 17.37 4.12 43.01
C THR A 123 16.60 2.90 42.49
N HIS A 124 17.10 2.33 41.39
CA HIS A 124 16.51 1.17 40.73
C HIS A 124 17.42 -0.05 40.91
N PRO A 125 17.32 -0.80 42.02
CA PRO A 125 18.00 -2.09 42.11
C PRO A 125 17.44 -3.01 41.01
N LEU A 126 18.34 -3.42 40.12
CA LEU A 126 18.02 -4.15 38.91
C LEU A 126 18.36 -5.61 39.14
N LEU A 127 17.33 -6.41 39.45
CA LEU A 127 17.51 -7.84 39.71
C LEU A 127 17.46 -8.58 38.37
N ARG A 128 18.63 -9.00 37.90
CA ARG A 128 18.82 -9.69 36.61
C ARG A 128 19.11 -11.16 36.84
N GLN A 129 18.21 -12.03 36.43
CA GLN A 129 18.48 -13.47 36.37
C GLN A 129 19.04 -13.80 34.98
N THR A 130 20.20 -14.46 34.97
CA THR A 130 20.88 -14.89 33.75
C THR A 130 21.05 -16.39 33.79
N GLU A 131 20.57 -17.11 32.79
CA GLU A 131 20.79 -18.55 32.61
C GLU A 131 21.69 -18.79 31.41
N ARG A 132 22.50 -19.85 31.47
CA ARG A 132 23.30 -20.27 30.31
C ARG A 132 22.47 -21.23 29.46
N ILE A 133 22.04 -20.75 28.30
CA ILE A 133 21.22 -21.53 27.38
C ILE A 133 22.13 -22.05 26.26
N HIS A 134 22.03 -23.35 25.97
CA HIS A 134 22.66 -23.91 24.78
C HIS A 134 21.86 -23.44 23.56
N PRO A 135 22.46 -22.83 22.54
CA PRO A 135 21.71 -22.25 21.41
C PRO A 135 21.20 -23.31 20.42
N LEU A 136 21.80 -24.51 20.39
CA LEU A 136 21.43 -25.57 19.45
C LEU A 136 19.92 -25.96 19.49
N PRO A 137 19.27 -26.24 20.64
CA PRO A 137 17.83 -26.51 20.68
C PRO A 137 16.97 -25.37 20.11
N VAL A 138 17.38 -24.11 20.33
CA VAL A 138 16.68 -22.94 19.79
C VAL A 138 16.80 -22.90 18.27
N MET A 139 18.02 -23.05 17.76
CA MET A 139 18.28 -23.14 16.31
C MET A 139 17.53 -24.31 15.65
N GLU A 140 17.50 -25.49 16.28
CA GLU A 140 16.75 -26.65 15.78
C GLU A 140 15.25 -26.36 15.69
N ALA A 141 14.67 -25.76 16.75
CA ALA A 141 13.26 -25.39 16.78
C ALA A 141 12.91 -24.31 15.75
N GLN A 142 13.75 -23.30 15.57
CA GLN A 142 13.57 -22.24 14.58
C GLN A 142 13.60 -22.82 13.16
N VAL A 143 14.65 -23.56 12.81
CA VAL A 143 14.78 -24.19 11.49
C VAL A 143 13.61 -25.14 11.22
N GLU A 144 13.19 -25.92 12.22
CA GLU A 144 12.02 -26.78 12.10
C GLU A 144 10.73 -26.00 11.87
N GLY A 145 10.52 -24.91 12.61
CA GLY A 145 9.37 -24.03 12.41
C GLY A 145 9.31 -23.50 10.98
N VAL A 146 10.43 -23.00 10.45
CA VAL A 146 10.52 -22.50 9.06
C VAL A 146 10.28 -23.63 8.05
N ALA A 147 10.86 -24.81 8.26
CA ALA A 147 10.66 -25.96 7.37
C ALA A 147 9.22 -26.48 7.35
N ARG A 148 8.47 -26.28 8.45
CA ARG A 148 7.03 -26.57 8.56
C ARG A 148 6.14 -25.43 8.09
N ARG A 149 6.73 -24.28 7.68
CA ARG A 149 6.02 -23.07 7.30
C ARG A 149 5.05 -22.64 8.40
N PHE A 150 5.59 -22.23 9.55
CA PHE A 150 4.77 -21.93 10.72
C PHE A 150 3.80 -20.74 10.55
N TRP A 151 3.96 -19.96 9.49
CA TRP A 151 3.10 -18.85 9.14
C TRP A 151 2.04 -19.24 8.09
N ALA A 152 0.87 -18.61 8.15
CA ALA A 152 -0.17 -18.67 7.14
C ALA A 152 0.21 -17.82 5.91
N ASP A 153 0.65 -16.59 6.16
CA ASP A 153 1.19 -15.66 5.15
C ASP A 153 2.27 -14.76 5.79
N LEU A 154 3.17 -14.23 4.96
CA LEU A 154 4.22 -13.28 5.39
C LEU A 154 3.69 -11.83 5.41
N VAL A 155 2.55 -11.58 4.78
CA VAL A 155 1.87 -10.28 4.68
C VAL A 155 0.66 -10.26 5.60
N ASN A 156 0.58 -9.24 6.47
CA ASN A 156 -0.59 -8.99 7.30
C ASN A 156 -1.29 -7.68 6.87
N PRO A 157 -2.54 -7.73 6.36
CA PRO A 157 -3.31 -6.53 6.02
C PRO A 157 -3.52 -5.56 7.19
N GLU A 158 -3.56 -6.06 8.44
CA GLU A 158 -3.65 -5.22 9.65
C GLU A 158 -2.43 -4.30 9.80
N ASP A 159 -1.30 -4.65 9.16
CA ASP A 159 -0.11 -3.81 9.19
C ASP A 159 -0.37 -2.43 8.55
N TYR A 160 -1.41 -2.28 7.71
CA TYR A 160 -1.71 -1.03 7.00
C TYR A 160 -1.74 0.20 7.91
N TRP A 161 -2.29 0.05 9.12
CA TRP A 161 -2.44 1.15 10.06
C TRP A 161 -1.31 1.25 11.06
N ARG A 162 -0.69 0.12 11.41
CA ARG A 162 0.39 0.02 12.40
C ARG A 162 1.13 -1.30 12.22
N PRO A 163 2.44 -1.36 12.47
CA PRO A 163 3.16 -2.62 12.51
C PRO A 163 2.52 -3.60 13.51
N SER A 164 2.17 -4.80 13.06
CA SER A 164 1.72 -5.89 13.93
C SER A 164 2.93 -6.76 14.29
N PRO A 165 3.33 -6.81 15.57
CA PRO A 165 4.46 -7.62 16.05
C PRO A 165 4.10 -9.11 16.15
N ARG A 166 3.13 -9.58 15.36
CA ARG A 166 2.65 -10.96 15.37
C ARG A 166 2.93 -11.63 14.04
N TRP A 167 3.25 -12.91 14.13
CA TRP A 167 3.17 -13.81 12.99
C TRP A 167 1.72 -14.18 12.75
N LEU A 168 1.30 -14.20 11.48
CA LEU A 168 0.07 -14.87 11.10
C LEU A 168 0.34 -16.37 11.18
N LEU A 169 -0.04 -17.03 12.26
CA LEU A 169 0.24 -18.44 12.45
C LEU A 169 -0.63 -19.31 11.54
N ALA A 170 -0.04 -20.37 10.97
CA ALA A 170 -0.83 -21.40 10.32
C ALA A 170 -1.62 -22.22 11.37
N GLU A 171 -2.80 -22.71 11.01
CA GLU A 171 -3.68 -23.44 11.92
C GLU A 171 -2.98 -24.64 12.59
N GLY A 172 -3.22 -24.81 13.89
CA GLY A 172 -2.70 -25.94 14.66
C GLY A 172 -1.22 -25.85 15.07
N LEU A 173 -0.53 -24.75 14.75
CA LEU A 173 0.86 -24.54 15.16
C LEU A 173 0.94 -23.59 16.36
N GLN A 174 1.48 -24.09 17.47
CA GLN A 174 2.04 -23.25 18.52
C GLN A 174 3.55 -23.17 18.29
N THR A 175 4.08 -21.96 18.08
CA THR A 175 5.53 -21.76 17.93
C THR A 175 6.07 -20.77 18.95
N VAL A 176 7.40 -20.86 19.14
CA VAL A 176 8.21 -19.94 19.93
C VAL A 176 7.90 -18.52 19.49
N SER A 177 7.39 -17.69 20.41
CA SER A 177 7.23 -16.27 20.14
C SER A 177 8.62 -15.71 19.86
N SER A 178 8.89 -15.27 18.62
CA SER A 178 10.11 -14.54 18.34
C SER A 178 9.97 -13.14 18.95
N GLY A 179 10.49 -12.98 20.17
CA GLY A 179 10.57 -11.66 20.82
C GLY A 179 11.34 -10.65 19.96
N GLU A 180 12.16 -11.11 19.02
CA GLU A 180 12.84 -10.27 18.04
C GLU A 180 11.88 -9.57 17.08
N LEU A 181 10.75 -10.21 16.73
CA LEU A 181 9.73 -9.56 15.92
C LEU A 181 9.04 -8.44 16.73
N VAL A 182 8.83 -8.64 18.03
CA VAL A 182 8.27 -7.63 18.93
C VAL A 182 9.20 -6.43 19.07
N ALA A 183 10.50 -6.67 19.27
CA ALA A 183 11.49 -5.61 19.38
C ALA A 183 11.68 -4.87 18.05
N SER A 184 11.67 -5.59 16.93
CA SER A 184 11.97 -5.00 15.62
C SER A 184 10.77 -4.46 14.85
N LEU A 185 9.54 -4.79 15.25
CA LEU A 185 8.29 -4.18 14.76
C LEU A 185 7.63 -3.31 15.82
N ASN A 186 8.41 -2.60 16.64
CA ASN A 186 7.86 -1.65 17.61
C ASN A 186 7.19 -0.47 16.87
N PRO A 187 5.85 -0.30 16.97
CA PRO A 187 5.13 0.76 16.27
C PRO A 187 5.62 2.18 16.59
N GLU A 188 6.22 2.39 17.75
CA GLU A 188 6.75 3.70 18.18
C GLU A 188 8.07 4.07 17.49
N LEU A 189 8.77 3.09 16.90
CA LEU A 189 10.07 3.26 16.26
C LEU A 189 9.98 3.26 14.74
N HIS A 190 8.84 2.88 14.17
CA HIS A 190 8.67 2.79 12.73
C HIS A 190 8.09 4.06 12.13
N ARG A 191 8.62 4.42 10.96
CA ARG A 191 8.15 5.53 10.15
C ARG A 191 6.76 5.22 9.60
N VAL A 192 5.84 6.19 9.69
CA VAL A 192 4.53 6.15 9.04
C VAL A 192 4.65 5.92 7.52
N GLY A 193 3.57 5.43 6.89
CA GLY A 193 3.55 5.04 5.48
C GLY A 193 3.26 3.55 5.28
N ASP A 194 3.86 2.94 4.27
CA ASP A 194 3.62 1.57 3.83
C ASP A 194 4.24 0.53 4.79
N PHE A 195 3.57 0.38 5.93
CA PHE A 195 3.93 -0.59 6.96
C PHE A 195 3.77 -2.04 6.50
N ILE A 196 2.83 -2.35 5.61
CA ILE A 196 2.67 -3.72 5.08
C ILE A 196 3.97 -4.18 4.43
N THR A 197 4.49 -3.38 3.50
CA THR A 197 5.73 -3.73 2.78
C THR A 197 6.92 -3.77 3.73
N ARG A 198 7.07 -2.79 4.64
CA ARG A 198 8.18 -2.78 5.62
C ARG A 198 8.13 -3.96 6.60
N CYS A 199 6.94 -4.32 7.08
CA CYS A 199 6.75 -5.46 7.98
C CYS A 199 7.03 -6.78 7.25
N LEU A 200 6.61 -6.90 5.98
CA LEU A 200 6.99 -8.01 5.12
C LEU A 200 8.51 -8.15 5.01
N GLU A 201 9.22 -7.07 4.66
CA GLU A 201 10.68 -7.08 4.55
C GLU A 201 11.33 -7.52 5.86
N ARG A 202 10.85 -7.00 7.00
CA ARG A 202 11.42 -7.36 8.30
C ARG A 202 11.19 -8.84 8.64
N ARG A 203 9.98 -9.35 8.41
CA ARG A 203 9.66 -10.78 8.60
C ARG A 203 10.54 -11.67 7.73
N VAL A 204 10.68 -11.35 6.45
CA VAL A 204 11.55 -12.09 5.52
C VAL A 204 13.01 -12.03 5.97
N THR A 205 13.50 -10.84 6.34
CA THR A 205 14.88 -10.63 6.77
C THR A 205 15.23 -11.46 7.99
N LEU A 206 14.37 -11.46 9.01
CA LEU A 206 14.56 -12.28 10.21
C LEU A 206 14.67 -13.77 9.86
N LEU A 207 13.77 -14.30 9.04
CA LEU A 207 13.82 -15.71 8.64
C LEU A 207 15.09 -16.05 7.84
N VAL A 208 15.55 -15.13 6.97
CA VAL A 208 16.79 -15.31 6.22
C VAL A 208 18.01 -15.26 7.14
N GLU A 209 18.04 -14.35 8.11
CA GLU A 209 19.12 -14.24 9.11
C GLU A 209 19.24 -15.52 9.93
N GLU A 210 18.12 -16.08 10.38
CA GLU A 210 18.06 -17.36 11.09
C GLU A 210 18.62 -18.52 10.26
N LEU A 211 18.16 -18.67 9.01
CA LEU A 211 18.63 -19.73 8.11
C LEU A 211 20.11 -19.56 7.74
N ARG A 212 20.57 -18.32 7.55
CA ARG A 212 21.98 -18.01 7.26
C ARG A 212 22.86 -18.35 8.46
N GLY A 213 22.46 -17.95 9.67
CA GLY A 213 23.15 -18.27 10.92
C GLY A 213 23.29 -19.78 11.11
N ALA A 214 22.18 -20.52 11.00
CA ALA A 214 22.18 -21.97 11.10
C ALA A 214 23.03 -22.64 10.01
N GLY A 215 22.91 -22.18 8.75
CA GLY A 215 23.70 -22.68 7.63
C GLY A 215 25.20 -22.49 7.84
N HIS A 216 25.63 -21.31 8.30
CA HIS A 216 27.04 -21.03 8.60
C HIS A 216 27.57 -21.90 9.74
N ALA A 217 26.80 -22.06 10.82
CA ALA A 217 27.20 -22.92 11.95
C ALA A 217 27.40 -24.36 11.49
N ILE A 218 26.48 -24.91 10.70
CA ILE A 218 26.58 -26.26 10.13
C ILE A 218 27.79 -26.40 9.22
N LEU A 219 28.01 -25.44 8.31
CA LEU A 219 29.15 -25.49 7.39
C LEU A 219 30.47 -25.46 8.16
N ALA A 220 30.59 -24.61 9.20
CA ALA A 220 31.76 -24.55 10.07
C ALA A 220 31.98 -25.88 10.80
N ALA A 221 30.93 -26.45 11.41
CA ALA A 221 30.98 -27.73 12.10
C ALA A 221 31.27 -28.92 11.16
N SER A 222 30.95 -28.78 9.87
CA SER A 222 31.16 -29.83 8.86
C SER A 222 32.57 -29.81 8.26
N ARG A 223 33.31 -28.69 8.35
CA ARG A 223 34.68 -28.58 7.80
C ARG A 223 35.62 -29.67 8.31
N PRO A 224 35.70 -29.98 9.62
CA PRO A 224 36.59 -31.04 10.13
C PRO A 224 36.16 -32.45 9.70
N LEU A 225 34.91 -32.64 9.29
CA LEU A 225 34.39 -33.94 8.85
C LEU A 225 34.87 -34.31 7.44
N GLY A 226 35.25 -33.32 6.62
CA GLY A 226 35.75 -33.52 5.26
C GLY A 226 34.80 -34.39 4.41
N PRO A 227 35.29 -35.45 3.75
CA PRO A 227 34.46 -36.36 2.94
C PRO A 227 33.34 -37.08 3.72
N ARG A 228 33.39 -37.09 5.06
CA ARG A 228 32.38 -37.72 5.92
C ARG A 228 31.18 -36.80 6.22
N ALA A 229 31.22 -35.54 5.77
CA ALA A 229 30.12 -34.60 5.90
C ALA A 229 28.88 -35.09 5.11
N PRO A 230 27.65 -34.86 5.61
CA PRO A 230 26.43 -35.22 4.90
C PRO A 230 26.31 -34.50 3.56
N LYS A 231 25.78 -35.15 2.53
CA LYS A 231 25.56 -34.53 1.21
C LYS A 231 24.73 -33.23 1.29
N ALA A 232 23.77 -33.16 2.22
CA ALA A 232 22.95 -31.97 2.44
C ALA A 232 23.77 -30.72 2.78
N THR A 233 24.94 -30.84 3.43
CA THR A 233 25.77 -29.68 3.78
C THR A 233 26.34 -28.99 2.55
N ALA A 234 26.59 -29.73 1.47
CA ALA A 234 27.08 -29.18 0.21
C ALA A 234 26.01 -28.37 -0.56
N LEU A 235 24.72 -28.59 -0.26
CA LEU A 235 23.61 -27.89 -0.89
C LEU A 235 23.28 -26.55 -0.21
N ILE A 236 23.65 -26.38 1.06
CA ILE A 236 23.34 -25.18 1.86
C ILE A 236 23.78 -23.88 1.16
N PRO A 237 25.01 -23.74 0.62
CA PRO A 237 25.43 -22.49 -0.01
C PRO A 237 24.57 -22.11 -1.22
N SER A 238 24.24 -23.09 -2.08
CA SER A 238 23.43 -22.82 -3.27
C SER A 238 21.98 -22.49 -2.93
N THR A 239 21.39 -23.14 -1.92
CA THR A 239 20.01 -22.85 -1.50
C THR A 239 19.90 -21.49 -0.83
N LEU A 240 20.89 -21.10 -0.01
CA LEU A 240 20.96 -19.76 0.58
C LEU A 240 21.13 -18.68 -0.49
N ALA A 241 22.04 -18.88 -1.45
CA ALA A 241 22.25 -17.93 -2.54
C ALA A 241 21.00 -17.75 -3.41
N GLN A 242 20.26 -18.84 -3.67
CA GLN A 242 18.99 -18.79 -4.39
C GLN A 242 17.93 -18.02 -3.59
N LEU A 243 17.79 -18.30 -2.30
CA LEU A 243 16.89 -17.57 -1.40
C LEU A 243 17.19 -16.06 -1.41
N GLU A 244 18.45 -15.67 -1.25
CA GLU A 244 18.85 -14.25 -1.26
C GLU A 244 18.57 -13.57 -2.61
N ALA A 245 18.74 -14.28 -3.73
CA ALA A 245 18.38 -13.76 -5.05
C ALA A 245 16.88 -13.52 -5.18
N ARG A 246 16.04 -14.43 -4.65
CA ARG A 246 14.58 -14.26 -4.63
C ARG A 246 14.15 -13.10 -3.73
N VAL A 247 14.78 -12.94 -2.56
CA VAL A 247 14.52 -11.82 -1.66
C VAL A 247 14.86 -10.48 -2.32
N ARG A 248 16.01 -10.38 -3.01
CA ARG A 248 16.34 -9.17 -3.79
C ARG A 248 15.31 -8.87 -4.88
N ALA A 249 14.83 -9.89 -5.59
CA ALA A 249 13.79 -9.74 -6.61
C ALA A 249 12.45 -9.27 -6.02
N LEU A 250 12.05 -9.82 -4.85
CA LEU A 250 10.87 -9.37 -4.12
C LEU A 250 10.99 -7.89 -3.72
N TYR A 251 12.10 -7.48 -3.13
CA TYR A 251 12.28 -6.10 -2.67
C TYR A 251 12.31 -5.11 -3.84
N ALA A 252 12.95 -5.47 -4.95
CA ALA A 252 12.92 -4.67 -6.17
C ALA A 252 11.50 -4.54 -6.75
N SER A 253 10.69 -5.60 -6.66
CA SER A 253 9.27 -5.55 -7.08
C SER A 253 8.39 -4.77 -6.11
N CYS A 254 8.77 -4.70 -4.83
CA CYS A 254 8.05 -3.92 -3.84
C CYS A 254 8.40 -2.45 -3.93
N TRP A 255 9.64 -2.06 -4.20
CA TRP A 255 10.06 -0.65 -4.28
C TRP A 255 10.61 -0.27 -5.66
N PRO A 256 9.78 -0.32 -6.73
CA PRO A 256 10.18 0.26 -8.00
C PRO A 256 10.29 1.78 -7.85
N GLU A 257 11.43 2.38 -8.18
CA GLU A 257 11.58 3.83 -8.22
C GLU A 257 10.98 4.39 -9.52
N PRO A 258 10.21 5.51 -9.48
CA PRO A 258 9.84 6.33 -8.31
C PRO A 258 8.53 5.90 -7.61
N GLU A 259 7.81 4.92 -8.14
CA GLU A 259 6.45 4.54 -7.72
C GLU A 259 6.36 4.08 -6.26
N GLY A 260 7.39 3.42 -5.74
CA GLY A 260 7.48 2.99 -4.35
C GLY A 260 7.47 4.17 -3.38
N ALA A 261 8.18 5.26 -3.69
CA ALA A 261 8.16 6.47 -2.89
C ALA A 261 6.77 7.14 -2.93
N TYR A 262 6.16 7.24 -4.11
CA TYR A 262 4.81 7.78 -4.23
C TYR A 262 3.76 6.95 -3.48
N ARG A 263 3.89 5.63 -3.50
CA ARG A 263 3.04 4.74 -2.70
C ARG A 263 3.17 5.01 -1.21
N ASP A 264 4.39 5.05 -0.68
CA ASP A 264 4.64 5.31 0.74
C ASP A 264 4.05 6.66 1.18
N SER A 265 4.22 7.68 0.34
CA SER A 265 3.66 9.01 0.54
C SER A 265 2.13 9.01 0.49
N CYS A 266 1.50 8.31 -0.46
CA CYS A 266 0.04 8.17 -0.51
C CYS A 266 -0.51 7.45 0.73
N VAL A 267 0.12 6.35 1.17
CA VAL A 267 -0.28 5.64 2.41
C VAL A 267 -0.14 6.55 3.63
N THR A 268 0.97 7.29 3.75
CA THR A 268 1.19 8.27 4.83
C THR A 268 0.06 9.31 4.88
N LEU A 269 -0.33 9.85 3.72
CA LEU A 269 -1.39 10.85 3.62
C LEU A 269 -2.77 10.26 3.96
N VAL A 270 -3.05 9.01 3.59
CA VAL A 270 -4.29 8.31 3.99
C VAL A 270 -4.34 8.12 5.51
N GLN A 271 -3.24 7.68 6.13
CA GLN A 271 -3.16 7.53 7.59
C GLN A 271 -3.41 8.87 8.30
N ALA A 272 -2.82 9.97 7.81
CA ALA A 272 -3.07 11.32 8.33
C ALA A 272 -4.53 11.78 8.10
N TYR A 273 -5.09 11.51 6.92
CA TYR A 273 -6.48 11.84 6.58
C TYR A 273 -7.47 11.15 7.51
N VAL A 274 -7.31 9.83 7.72
CA VAL A 274 -8.14 9.06 8.66
C VAL A 274 -7.99 9.56 10.10
N ALA A 275 -6.80 10.03 10.47
CA ALA A 275 -6.52 10.53 11.81
C ALA A 275 -7.14 11.91 12.09
N TYR A 276 -7.37 12.76 11.09
CA TYR A 276 -7.77 14.15 11.33
C TYR A 276 -9.02 14.62 10.58
N HIS A 277 -9.52 13.88 9.59
CA HIS A 277 -10.78 14.18 8.95
C HIS A 277 -11.96 13.66 9.82
N PRO A 278 -13.03 14.45 10.01
CA PRO A 278 -14.15 14.04 10.86
C PRO A 278 -14.98 12.87 10.29
N ASP A 279 -14.99 12.72 8.97
CA ASP A 279 -15.72 11.66 8.25
C ASP A 279 -14.86 11.11 7.09
N PRO A 280 -13.86 10.26 7.36
CA PRO A 280 -12.91 9.81 6.35
C PRO A 280 -13.50 8.75 5.41
N HIS A 281 -13.52 9.01 4.11
CA HIS A 281 -13.98 8.05 3.09
C HIS A 281 -12.84 7.13 2.63
N VAL A 282 -12.78 5.93 3.21
CA VAL A 282 -11.70 4.94 2.97
C VAL A 282 -12.22 3.54 2.67
N GLU A 283 -13.47 3.39 2.28
CA GLU A 283 -14.12 2.11 1.94
C GLU A 283 -13.42 1.41 0.76
N TRP A 284 -12.75 2.17 -0.10
CA TRP A 284 -11.95 1.67 -1.23
C TRP A 284 -10.68 0.91 -0.81
N LEU A 285 -10.31 0.94 0.48
CA LEU A 285 -9.29 0.08 1.08
C LEU A 285 -9.79 -1.35 1.37
N GLY A 286 -11.10 -1.62 1.23
CA GLY A 286 -11.68 -2.94 1.51
C GLY A 286 -11.65 -3.28 2.99
N ASP A 287 -11.21 -4.48 3.35
CA ASP A 287 -11.26 -5.00 4.73
C ASP A 287 -10.48 -4.12 5.72
N ALA A 288 -9.40 -3.47 5.27
CA ALA A 288 -8.61 -2.56 6.10
C ALA A 288 -9.41 -1.33 6.57
N SER A 289 -10.49 -0.95 5.88
CA SER A 289 -11.34 0.18 6.28
C SER A 289 -12.00 -0.01 7.65
N ALA A 290 -12.25 -1.26 8.06
CA ALA A 290 -12.87 -1.59 9.35
C ALA A 290 -11.99 -1.18 10.55
N GLU A 291 -10.68 -1.13 10.38
CA GLU A 291 -9.72 -0.77 11.44
C GLU A 291 -9.26 0.69 11.39
N SER A 292 -9.77 1.47 10.44
CA SER A 292 -9.36 2.87 10.21
C SER A 292 -9.45 3.74 11.46
N ALA A 293 -10.51 3.60 12.27
CA ALA A 293 -10.66 4.35 13.51
C ALA A 293 -9.50 4.09 14.48
N LEU A 294 -9.12 2.82 14.68
CA LEU A 294 -8.00 2.44 15.53
C LEU A 294 -6.68 2.96 14.96
N GLY A 295 -6.47 2.86 13.65
CA GLY A 295 -5.32 3.42 12.95
C GLY A 295 -5.18 4.93 13.17
N GLY A 296 -6.28 5.67 13.04
CA GLY A 296 -6.33 7.11 13.29
C GLY A 296 -5.96 7.47 14.74
N HIS A 297 -6.39 6.67 15.72
CA HIS A 297 -5.98 6.86 17.13
C HIS A 297 -4.48 6.67 17.33
N VAL A 298 -3.88 5.63 16.76
CA VAL A 298 -2.44 5.37 16.86
C VAL A 298 -1.64 6.48 16.17
N PHE A 299 -2.09 6.93 15.00
CA PHE A 299 -1.44 8.03 14.29
C PHE A 299 -1.45 9.32 15.12
N ARG A 300 -2.61 9.71 15.68
CA ARG A 300 -2.72 10.88 16.58
C ARG A 300 -1.80 10.73 17.79
N HIS A 301 -1.81 9.55 18.43
CA HIS A 301 -0.93 9.28 19.57
C HIS A 301 0.55 9.49 19.21
N ASN A 302 0.98 9.01 18.04
CA ASN A 302 2.34 9.18 17.55
C ASN A 302 2.69 10.65 17.26
N VAL A 303 1.76 11.45 16.73
CA VAL A 303 1.95 12.90 16.58
C VAL A 303 2.12 13.58 17.95
N SER A 304 1.37 13.15 18.97
CA SER A 304 1.44 13.77 20.30
C SER A 304 2.62 13.28 21.15
N HIS A 305 3.16 12.08 20.94
CA HIS A 305 4.12 11.42 21.86
C HIS A 305 5.46 10.97 21.24
N ALA A 306 5.54 10.71 19.93
CA ALA A 306 6.78 10.19 19.32
C ALA A 306 7.85 11.28 19.19
N ARG A 307 9.07 10.90 18.76
CA ARG A 307 10.19 11.82 18.45
C ARG A 307 9.68 12.96 17.55
N LYS A 308 9.56 14.14 18.15
CA LYS A 308 8.43 15.08 18.05
C LYS A 308 8.10 15.71 16.68
N LEU A 309 8.82 15.34 15.62
CA LEU A 309 8.60 15.87 14.26
C LEU A 309 8.62 14.79 13.17
N GLU A 310 9.10 13.56 13.44
CA GLU A 310 9.32 12.59 12.35
C GLU A 310 8.03 12.27 11.58
N VAL A 311 6.89 12.12 12.28
CA VAL A 311 5.60 11.87 11.64
C VAL A 311 5.16 13.07 10.80
N THR A 312 5.28 14.29 11.33
CA THR A 312 4.83 15.49 10.61
C THR A 312 5.77 15.88 9.46
N ASP A 313 7.07 15.66 9.61
CA ASP A 313 8.07 15.81 8.55
C ASP A 313 7.78 14.84 7.41
N ARG A 314 7.36 13.62 7.76
CA ARG A 314 6.95 12.61 6.77
C ARG A 314 5.68 13.00 6.03
N VAL A 315 4.67 13.52 6.73
CA VAL A 315 3.47 14.06 6.09
C VAL A 315 3.84 15.22 5.16
N ALA A 316 4.70 16.14 5.59
CA ALA A 316 5.14 17.26 4.76
C ALA A 316 5.94 16.82 3.53
N ALA A 317 6.83 15.83 3.68
CA ALA A 317 7.54 15.22 2.55
C ALA A 317 6.57 14.52 1.58
N ALA A 318 5.56 13.82 2.11
CA ALA A 318 4.54 13.16 1.30
C ALA A 318 3.69 14.15 0.50
N LEU A 319 3.41 15.34 1.03
CA LEU A 319 2.78 16.42 0.27
C LEU A 319 3.65 16.90 -0.90
N ALA A 320 4.96 17.04 -0.69
CA ALA A 320 5.89 17.43 -1.75
C ALA A 320 5.98 16.38 -2.86
N ASP A 321 5.99 15.10 -2.49
CA ASP A 321 5.95 13.98 -3.43
C ASP A 321 4.63 13.93 -4.20
N LEU A 322 3.50 14.17 -3.52
CA LEU A 322 2.19 14.28 -4.16
C LEU A 322 2.18 15.39 -5.22
N ARG A 323 2.74 16.55 -4.89
CA ARG A 323 2.86 17.68 -5.83
C ARG A 323 3.71 17.31 -7.04
N ARG A 324 4.84 16.63 -6.84
CA ARG A 324 5.72 16.16 -7.93
C ARG A 324 4.98 15.16 -8.82
N MET A 325 4.32 14.16 -8.21
CA MET A 325 3.59 13.11 -8.90
C MET A 325 2.54 13.66 -9.87
N TYR A 326 1.76 14.67 -9.47
CA TYR A 326 0.74 15.30 -10.33
C TYR A 326 1.30 16.41 -11.24
N ALA A 327 2.52 16.89 -11.01
CA ALA A 327 3.19 17.84 -11.90
C ALA A 327 3.87 17.15 -13.09
N GLU A 328 4.33 15.91 -12.91
CA GLU A 328 4.98 15.09 -13.94
C GLU A 328 3.98 14.36 -14.85
N GLU A 329 2.68 14.51 -14.61
CA GLU A 329 1.66 13.84 -15.41
C GLU A 329 1.59 14.37 -16.85
N PRO A 330 1.22 13.50 -17.82
CA PRO A 330 0.85 13.94 -19.14
C PRO A 330 -0.21 15.04 -19.03
N PRO A 331 -0.14 16.06 -19.90
CA PRO A 331 -1.10 17.13 -19.85
C PRO A 331 -2.54 16.59 -19.96
N GLY A 332 -3.48 17.18 -19.22
CA GLY A 332 -4.87 16.72 -19.18
C GLY A 332 -5.17 15.51 -18.28
N GLN A 333 -4.19 14.69 -17.88
CA GLN A 333 -4.45 13.54 -16.98
C GLN A 333 -4.92 14.00 -15.60
N SER A 334 -4.27 15.00 -15.03
CA SER A 334 -4.66 15.60 -13.75
C SER A 334 -6.09 16.16 -13.79
N ALA A 335 -6.49 16.77 -14.93
CA ALA A 335 -7.84 17.28 -15.14
C ALA A 335 -8.87 16.14 -15.31
N LEU A 336 -8.47 15.04 -15.94
CA LEU A 336 -9.28 13.83 -16.04
C LEU A 336 -9.54 13.25 -14.65
N ASP A 337 -8.50 13.06 -13.84
CA ASP A 337 -8.61 12.52 -12.48
C ASP A 337 -9.49 13.40 -11.58
N GLU A 338 -9.37 14.72 -11.69
CA GLU A 338 -10.22 15.69 -10.97
C GLU A 338 -11.68 15.61 -11.43
N ALA A 339 -11.92 15.52 -12.73
CA ALA A 339 -13.27 15.33 -13.27
C ALA A 339 -13.88 13.99 -12.83
N VAL A 340 -13.10 12.91 -12.77
CA VAL A 340 -13.56 11.58 -12.32
C VAL A 340 -13.91 11.63 -10.83
N ALA A 341 -13.09 12.30 -10.02
CA ALA A 341 -13.30 12.50 -8.60
C ALA A 341 -14.58 13.30 -8.26
N SER A 342 -15.13 14.08 -9.20
CA SER A 342 -16.38 14.82 -9.00
C SER A 342 -17.62 13.90 -8.92
N GLY A 343 -17.51 12.65 -9.40
CA GLY A 343 -18.60 11.67 -9.39
C GLY A 343 -19.63 11.85 -10.52
N GLY A 344 -19.38 12.74 -11.48
CA GLY A 344 -20.23 12.95 -12.65
C GLY A 344 -20.01 11.92 -13.79
N LEU A 345 -20.60 12.22 -14.95
CA LEU A 345 -20.21 11.64 -16.23
C LEU A 345 -18.96 12.35 -16.72
N VAL A 346 -17.90 11.59 -16.98
CA VAL A 346 -16.66 12.10 -17.58
C VAL A 346 -16.42 11.36 -18.88
N VAL A 347 -16.18 12.11 -19.95
CA VAL A 347 -15.91 11.57 -21.28
C VAL A 347 -14.58 12.16 -21.75
N ALA A 348 -13.58 11.31 -21.98
CA ALA A 348 -12.31 11.72 -22.58
C ALA A 348 -12.52 11.82 -24.10
N GLU A 349 -12.23 12.97 -24.71
CA GLU A 349 -12.56 13.19 -26.13
C GLU A 349 -11.58 12.47 -27.08
N ALA A 350 -10.28 12.58 -26.79
CA ALA A 350 -9.21 12.05 -27.62
C ALA A 350 -9.02 10.53 -27.51
N LEU A 351 -9.38 9.95 -26.36
CA LEU A 351 -9.31 8.52 -26.10
C LEU A 351 -10.70 8.02 -25.75
N PRO A 352 -11.18 6.92 -26.35
CA PRO A 352 -12.55 6.45 -26.15
C PRO A 352 -12.71 5.79 -24.76
N GLN A 353 -12.72 6.62 -23.73
CA GLN A 353 -12.82 6.27 -22.32
C GLN A 353 -13.88 7.15 -21.65
N ALA A 354 -14.74 6.53 -20.85
CA ALA A 354 -15.75 7.23 -20.09
C ALA A 354 -15.83 6.67 -18.66
N PHE A 355 -16.21 7.55 -17.74
CA PHE A 355 -16.34 7.26 -16.33
C PHE A 355 -17.71 7.73 -15.84
N TRP A 356 -18.28 7.00 -14.90
CA TRP A 356 -19.54 7.34 -14.26
C TRP A 356 -19.44 7.12 -12.75
N SER A 357 -19.78 8.14 -11.97
CA SER A 357 -19.72 8.05 -10.50
C SER A 357 -18.34 7.60 -9.98
N GLY A 358 -17.28 8.16 -10.57
CA GLY A 358 -15.89 7.86 -10.23
C GLY A 358 -15.37 6.52 -10.74
N LYS A 359 -16.19 5.70 -11.41
CA LYS A 359 -15.80 4.37 -11.89
C LYS A 359 -15.64 4.34 -13.41
N PRO A 360 -14.63 3.63 -13.94
CA PRO A 360 -14.49 3.45 -15.38
C PRO A 360 -15.65 2.63 -15.95
N LEU A 361 -16.20 3.04 -17.08
CA LEU A 361 -17.14 2.24 -17.84
C LEU A 361 -16.34 1.18 -18.62
N THR A 362 -16.42 -0.08 -18.18
CA THR A 362 -15.71 -1.23 -18.77
C THR A 362 -16.33 -1.66 -20.11
N VAL A 363 -16.28 -0.76 -21.09
CA VAL A 363 -16.83 -0.94 -22.43
C VAL A 363 -15.71 -0.79 -23.44
N ALA A 364 -15.61 -1.74 -24.38
CA ALA A 364 -14.68 -1.66 -25.50
C ALA A 364 -15.19 -0.65 -26.55
N TRP A 365 -15.12 0.64 -26.24
CA TRP A 365 -15.71 1.73 -27.04
C TRP A 365 -15.22 1.77 -28.50
N HIS A 366 -13.99 1.31 -28.77
CA HIS A 366 -13.47 1.15 -30.14
C HIS A 366 -14.30 0.19 -31.01
N ARG A 367 -15.02 -0.77 -30.41
CA ARG A 367 -15.95 -1.67 -31.12
C ARG A 367 -17.35 -1.07 -31.29
N HIS A 368 -17.59 0.11 -30.73
CA HIS A 368 -18.89 0.78 -30.69
C HIS A 368 -18.76 2.27 -31.07
N PRO A 369 -18.24 2.60 -32.27
CA PRO A 369 -17.93 3.97 -32.66
C PRO A 369 -19.17 4.89 -32.69
N MET A 370 -20.32 4.39 -33.17
CA MET A 370 -21.56 5.17 -33.22
C MET A 370 -22.17 5.40 -31.82
N PRO A 371 -22.31 4.37 -30.94
CA PRO A 371 -22.69 4.60 -29.54
C PRO A 371 -21.75 5.57 -28.81
N TRP A 372 -20.45 5.47 -29.06
CA TRP A 372 -19.45 6.39 -28.52
C TRP A 372 -19.69 7.83 -29.00
N LYS A 373 -19.85 8.05 -30.32
CA LYS A 373 -20.17 9.36 -30.91
C LYS A 373 -21.43 9.96 -30.27
N LEU A 374 -22.49 9.15 -30.10
CA LEU A 374 -23.72 9.60 -29.45
C LEU A 374 -23.50 10.00 -27.98
N LEU A 375 -22.72 9.24 -27.21
CA LEU A 375 -22.40 9.58 -25.83
C LEU A 375 -21.63 10.91 -25.74
N LEU A 376 -20.66 11.12 -26.63
CA LEU A 376 -19.88 12.36 -26.72
C LEU A 376 -20.78 13.57 -27.01
N LEU A 377 -21.68 13.43 -27.99
CA LEU A 377 -22.64 14.48 -28.35
C LEU A 377 -23.62 14.79 -27.20
N LEU A 378 -24.14 13.75 -26.54
CA LEU A 378 -25.00 13.91 -25.37
C LEU A 378 -24.28 14.67 -24.26
N ALA A 379 -23.03 14.32 -23.97
CA ALA A 379 -22.23 15.03 -22.97
C ALA A 379 -21.95 16.49 -23.36
N ARG A 380 -21.62 16.76 -24.63
CA ARG A 380 -21.39 18.13 -25.15
C ARG A 380 -22.63 19.00 -25.00
N LYS A 381 -23.78 18.49 -25.42
CA LYS A 381 -25.04 19.24 -25.40
C LYS A 381 -25.63 19.41 -24.00
N ALA A 382 -25.40 18.45 -23.09
CA ALA A 382 -25.82 18.54 -21.70
C ALA A 382 -25.28 19.79 -20.98
N ARG A 383 -24.03 20.20 -21.29
CA ARG A 383 -23.41 21.41 -20.70
C ARG A 383 -24.21 22.68 -20.97
N PHE A 384 -24.97 22.70 -22.06
CA PHE A 384 -25.79 23.83 -22.50
C PHE A 384 -27.29 23.58 -22.35
N HIS A 385 -27.70 22.51 -21.66
CA HIS A 385 -29.09 22.07 -21.56
C HIS A 385 -29.79 21.87 -22.93
N THR A 386 -29.02 21.51 -23.95
CA THR A 386 -29.56 21.22 -25.30
C THR A 386 -29.70 19.72 -25.54
N HIS A 387 -30.31 19.34 -26.67
CA HIS A 387 -30.57 17.96 -27.04
C HIS A 387 -29.86 17.59 -28.33
N VAL A 388 -29.49 16.32 -28.46
CA VAL A 388 -28.91 15.72 -29.67
C VAL A 388 -30.05 15.36 -30.60
N VAL A 389 -30.01 15.89 -31.81
CA VAL A 389 -30.90 15.56 -32.92
C VAL A 389 -30.22 14.59 -33.89
N GLU A 390 -30.99 13.98 -34.77
CA GLU A 390 -30.52 13.02 -35.76
C GLU A 390 -29.38 13.56 -36.65
N LEU A 391 -29.51 14.82 -37.09
CA LEU A 391 -28.52 15.53 -37.91
C LEU A 391 -27.17 15.78 -37.20
N ASP A 392 -27.11 15.71 -35.86
CA ASP A 392 -25.83 15.78 -35.15
C ASP A 392 -25.02 14.48 -35.31
N VAL A 393 -25.69 13.36 -35.56
CA VAL A 393 -25.11 12.01 -35.55
C VAL A 393 -24.86 11.48 -36.95
N TYR A 394 -25.81 11.70 -37.87
CA TYR A 394 -25.78 11.22 -39.24
C TYR A 394 -25.65 12.40 -40.20
N GLU A 395 -24.79 12.25 -41.21
CA GLU A 395 -24.58 13.27 -42.25
C GLU A 395 -25.61 13.14 -43.40
N ASP A 396 -26.14 11.93 -43.60
CA ASP A 396 -27.13 11.60 -44.62
C ASP A 396 -28.52 11.32 -44.01
N ASP A 397 -29.54 11.33 -44.86
CA ASP A 397 -30.90 10.96 -44.49
C ASP A 397 -30.96 9.45 -44.16
N VAL A 398 -31.37 9.13 -42.93
CA VAL A 398 -31.44 7.74 -42.43
C VAL A 398 -32.88 7.35 -42.08
N SER A 399 -33.13 6.06 -41.90
CA SER A 399 -34.47 5.57 -41.55
C SER A 399 -34.94 6.19 -40.23
N GLU A 400 -36.25 6.46 -40.10
CA GLU A 400 -36.86 7.06 -38.90
C GLU A 400 -36.55 6.33 -37.57
N SER A 401 -36.21 5.04 -37.65
CA SER A 401 -35.88 4.20 -36.49
C SER A 401 -34.38 4.15 -36.12
N ALA A 402 -33.51 4.77 -36.93
CA ALA A 402 -32.06 4.66 -36.78
C ALA A 402 -31.59 5.22 -35.43
N MET A 403 -32.05 6.43 -35.07
CA MET A 403 -31.68 7.09 -33.82
C MET A 403 -32.18 6.32 -32.59
N ALA A 404 -33.42 5.79 -32.61
CA ALA A 404 -33.96 4.98 -31.53
C ALA A 404 -33.18 3.66 -31.35
N THR A 405 -32.80 3.03 -32.47
CA THR A 405 -31.96 1.81 -32.46
C THR A 405 -30.57 2.10 -31.89
N LEU A 406 -29.95 3.22 -32.29
CA LEU A 406 -28.65 3.64 -31.77
C LEU A 406 -28.70 3.92 -30.27
N LEU A 407 -29.73 4.64 -29.80
CA LEU A 407 -29.94 4.85 -28.36
C LEU A 407 -30.10 3.53 -27.63
N GLY A 408 -30.88 2.59 -28.16
CA GLY A 408 -31.06 1.26 -27.56
C GLY A 408 -29.73 0.51 -27.41
N ARG A 409 -28.84 0.62 -28.40
CA ARG A 409 -27.48 0.06 -28.34
C ARG A 409 -26.62 0.78 -27.29
N LEU A 410 -26.63 2.11 -27.24
CA LEU A 410 -25.91 2.88 -26.22
C LEU A 410 -26.39 2.52 -24.82
N LYS A 411 -27.71 2.51 -24.56
CA LYS A 411 -28.26 2.18 -23.25
C LYS A 411 -27.82 0.79 -22.77
N LYS A 412 -27.71 -0.22 -23.65
CA LYS A 412 -27.18 -1.55 -23.27
C LYS A 412 -25.75 -1.52 -22.72
N LEU A 413 -24.94 -0.54 -23.10
CA LEU A 413 -23.54 -0.39 -22.69
C LEU A 413 -23.36 0.42 -21.39
N LEU A 414 -24.36 1.19 -20.97
CA LEU A 414 -24.28 2.09 -19.82
C LEU A 414 -24.81 1.43 -18.53
N PRO A 415 -24.47 1.92 -17.33
CA PRO A 415 -25.11 1.50 -16.08
C PRO A 415 -26.57 2.03 -15.97
N PRO A 416 -27.45 1.36 -15.21
CA PRO A 416 -28.88 1.70 -15.14
C PRO A 416 -29.19 3.16 -14.78
N GLU A 417 -28.41 3.77 -13.90
CA GLU A 417 -28.57 5.14 -13.43
C GLU A 417 -28.34 6.12 -14.59
N LEU A 418 -27.25 5.93 -15.33
CA LEU A 418 -26.93 6.75 -16.49
C LEU A 418 -27.90 6.51 -17.66
N ARG A 419 -28.40 5.27 -17.84
CA ARG A 419 -29.46 4.97 -18.84
C ARG A 419 -30.72 5.77 -18.59
N LYS A 420 -31.12 5.93 -17.31
CA LYS A 420 -32.31 6.67 -16.89
C LYS A 420 -32.13 8.18 -17.11
N ALA A 421 -30.91 8.69 -16.96
CA ALA A 421 -30.59 10.08 -17.23
C ALA A 421 -30.72 10.46 -18.72
N ILE A 422 -30.68 9.49 -19.64
CA ILE A 422 -30.90 9.78 -21.08
C ILE A 422 -32.39 9.72 -21.40
N VAL A 423 -32.99 10.89 -21.59
CA VAL A 423 -34.42 11.09 -21.82
C VAL A 423 -34.71 11.61 -23.24
N PRO A 424 -35.92 11.39 -23.78
CA PRO A 424 -36.34 12.03 -25.03
C PRO A 424 -36.22 13.56 -24.95
N GLY A 425 -35.81 14.18 -26.05
CA GLY A 425 -35.83 15.64 -26.21
C GLY A 425 -37.20 16.16 -26.66
N PRO A 426 -37.34 17.49 -26.85
CA PRO A 426 -38.60 18.11 -27.26
C PRO A 426 -38.98 17.82 -28.72
N GLU A 427 -38.01 17.50 -29.56
CA GLU A 427 -38.23 17.20 -30.99
C GLU A 427 -38.33 15.69 -31.23
N PRO A 428 -39.11 15.24 -32.23
CA PRO A 428 -39.07 13.85 -32.67
C PRO A 428 -37.64 13.41 -32.96
N ARG A 429 -37.28 12.20 -32.56
CA ARG A 429 -35.94 11.61 -32.79
C ARG A 429 -34.79 12.37 -32.11
N SER A 430 -35.09 13.19 -31.10
CA SER A 430 -34.09 13.85 -30.28
C SER A 430 -33.94 13.23 -28.89
N TYR A 431 -32.75 13.33 -28.31
CA TYR A 431 -32.45 12.84 -26.97
C TYR A 431 -31.58 13.84 -26.22
N ARG A 432 -31.78 13.95 -24.91
CA ARG A 432 -30.93 14.77 -24.04
C ARG A 432 -30.47 13.97 -22.83
N LEU A 433 -29.35 14.41 -22.28
CA LEU A 433 -28.84 13.91 -21.02
C LEU A 433 -29.34 14.83 -19.91
N ASP A 434 -30.28 14.33 -19.10
CA ASP A 434 -30.88 15.02 -17.98
C ASP A 434 -29.97 14.94 -16.74
N LEU A 435 -28.80 15.56 -16.87
CA LEU A 435 -27.84 15.74 -15.78
C LEU A 435 -27.54 17.23 -15.60
N PRO A 436 -27.38 17.71 -14.36
CA PRO A 436 -26.83 19.03 -14.11
C PRO A 436 -25.49 19.23 -14.86
N PRO A 437 -25.25 20.38 -15.52
CA PRO A 437 -24.02 20.63 -16.28
C PRO A 437 -22.74 20.42 -15.47
N ARG A 438 -22.78 20.74 -14.17
CA ARG A 438 -21.67 20.52 -13.23
C ARG A 438 -21.29 19.04 -13.01
N LEU A 439 -22.14 18.10 -13.44
CA LEU A 439 -21.91 16.66 -13.37
C LEU A 439 -21.53 16.07 -14.74
N VAL A 440 -21.28 16.89 -15.76
CA VAL A 440 -20.89 16.44 -17.09
C VAL A 440 -19.58 17.10 -17.48
N HIS A 441 -18.54 16.28 -17.57
CA HIS A 441 -17.18 16.72 -17.88
C HIS A 441 -16.74 16.13 -19.22
N LEU A 442 -16.23 17.00 -20.08
CA LEU A 442 -15.51 16.62 -21.29
C LEU A 442 -14.06 17.02 -21.10
N VAL A 443 -13.17 16.04 -21.21
CA VAL A 443 -11.75 16.25 -20.97
C VAL A 443 -11.00 15.92 -22.25
N ASP A 444 -10.28 16.89 -22.78
CA ASP A 444 -9.27 16.64 -23.81
C ASP A 444 -7.95 16.31 -23.11
N VAL A 445 -7.59 15.03 -23.14
CA VAL A 445 -6.33 14.51 -22.55
C VAL A 445 -5.12 14.89 -23.42
N SER A 446 -5.33 15.51 -24.60
CA SER A 446 -4.26 15.98 -25.47
C SER A 446 -3.91 17.45 -25.22
N ASP A 447 -4.78 18.22 -24.56
CA ASP A 447 -4.61 19.66 -24.36
C ASP A 447 -4.03 19.98 -22.97
N PRO A 448 -2.78 20.51 -22.89
CA PRO A 448 -2.17 20.96 -21.63
C PRO A 448 -2.89 22.11 -20.92
N HIS A 449 -3.77 22.84 -21.61
CA HIS A 449 -4.46 24.02 -21.07
C HIS A 449 -5.90 23.74 -20.60
N SER A 450 -6.36 22.49 -20.65
CA SER A 450 -7.70 22.08 -20.20
C SER A 450 -8.02 22.41 -18.73
N ARG A 451 -7.02 22.72 -17.89
CA ARG A 451 -7.19 23.18 -16.49
C ARG A 451 -8.04 24.46 -16.32
N ARG A 452 -8.32 25.24 -17.37
CA ARG A 452 -8.95 26.58 -17.24
C ARG A 452 -10.45 26.66 -17.53
N GLN A 453 -11.16 25.54 -17.75
CA GLN A 453 -12.59 25.58 -18.12
C GLN A 453 -13.59 25.31 -16.98
N PHE A 454 -13.15 25.35 -15.72
CA PHE A 454 -14.05 25.17 -14.57
C PHE A 454 -14.33 26.51 -13.87
N PRO A 455 -15.59 26.98 -13.83
CA PRO A 455 -15.99 28.12 -13.02
C PRO A 455 -16.08 27.80 -11.52
#